data_AF-A0A947GW73-F1
#
_entry.id   AF-A0A947GW73-F1
#
_cell.length_a   1.000
_cell.length_b   1.000
_cell.length_c   1.000
_cell.angle_alpha   90.00
_cell.angle_beta   90.00
_cell.angle_gamma   90.00
#
_symmetry.space_group_name_H-M   'P 1'
#
loop_
_entity.id
_entity.type
_entity.pdbx_description
1 polymer ?
#
loop_
_entity_poly.entity_id
_entity_poly.type
_entity_poly.pdbx_seq_one_letter_code
_entity_poly.pdbx_strand_id
1 'polypeptide(L)' 'GLPIGSSRNNLKAAVAGETHEYTDMYPGMAKQARAEGFDEIADWFETLAKAERSHANRYQKALDALVD' A
#
# COMPACT_ATOMS: atom_id res chain seq x y z
N GLY A 1 10.81 9.02 2.42
CA GLY A 1 10.17 8.06 3.32
C GLY A 1 10.08 8.64 4.72
N LEU A 2 9.17 8.12 5.55
CA LEU A 2 9.06 8.52 6.95
C LEU A 2 10.15 7.82 7.81
N PRO A 3 10.49 8.34 9.00
CA PRO A 3 11.48 7.73 9.89
C PRO A 3 11.09 6.32 10.37
N ILE A 4 12.09 5.46 10.59
CA ILE A 4 11.97 4.10 11.15
C ILE A 4 12.60 4.09 12.55
N GLY A 5 12.03 3.31 13.48
CA GLY A 5 12.52 3.18 14.87
C GLY A 5 11.49 2.57 15.80
N SER A 6 10.84 3.40 16.63
CA SER A 6 9.77 2.97 17.53
C SER A 6 8.60 2.35 16.75
N SER A 7 7.82 1.50 17.41
CA SER A 7 6.61 0.91 16.82
C SER A 7 5.68 1.97 16.22
N ARG A 8 5.50 3.11 16.90
CA ARG A 8 4.73 4.24 16.38
C ARG A 8 5.30 4.82 15.09
N ASN A 9 6.61 4.99 14.99
CA ASN A 9 7.25 5.48 13.76
C ASN A 9 7.18 4.46 12.63
N ASN A 10 7.39 3.18 12.94
CA ASN A 10 7.30 2.08 11.97
C ASN A 10 5.88 1.97 11.39
N LEU A 11 4.84 2.06 12.24
CA LEU A 11 3.45 2.02 11.78
C LEU A 11 3.10 3.24 10.91
N LYS A 12 3.56 4.45 11.27
CA LYS A 12 3.37 5.64 10.42
C LYS A 12 4.04 5.46 9.06
N ALA A 13 5.28 4.96 9.04
CA ALA A 13 6.00 4.69 7.81
C ALA A 13 5.31 3.63 6.95
N ALA A 14 4.82 2.54 7.56
CA ALA A 14 4.05 1.51 6.89
C ALA A 14 2.76 2.07 6.29
N VAL A 15 1.93 2.79 7.07
CA VAL A 15 0.70 3.41 6.54
C VAL A 15 0.99 4.30 5.34
N ALA A 16 2.03 5.12 5.39
CA ALA A 16 2.39 6.00 4.27
C ALA A 16 2.85 5.23 3.04
N GLY A 17 3.66 4.17 3.22
CA GLY A 17 4.10 3.30 2.13
C GLY A 17 2.92 2.58 1.47
N GLU A 18 2.17 1.82 2.26
CA GLU A 18 0.99 1.08 1.82
C GLU A 18 -0.03 1.99 1.11
N THR A 19 -0.22 3.22 1.62
CA THR A 19 -1.10 4.20 0.99
C THR A 19 -0.62 4.57 -0.41
N HIS A 20 0.66 4.91 -0.55
CA HIS A 20 1.22 5.21 -1.87
C HIS A 20 1.11 4.01 -2.84
N GLU A 21 1.28 2.80 -2.32
CA GLU A 21 1.18 1.59 -3.13
C GLU A 21 -0.21 1.40 -3.73
N TYR A 22 -1.27 1.50 -2.91
CA TYR A 22 -2.63 1.30 -3.41
C TYR A 22 -3.24 2.51 -4.12
N THR A 23 -2.78 3.75 -3.86
CA THR A 23 -3.34 4.95 -4.51
C THR A 23 -2.70 5.25 -5.85
N ASP A 24 -1.38 5.02 -5.98
CA ASP A 24 -0.62 5.50 -7.12
C ASP A 24 0.17 4.38 -7.81
N MET A 25 1.00 3.64 -7.05
CA MET A 25 1.98 2.72 -7.65
C MET A 25 1.32 1.57 -8.39
N TYR A 26 0.50 0.76 -7.71
CA TYR A 26 -0.16 -0.39 -8.34
C TYR A 26 -1.19 0.01 -9.40
N PRO A 27 -2.02 1.06 -9.21
CA PRO A 27 -2.87 1.56 -10.29
C PRO A 27 -2.09 2.02 -11.52
N GLY A 28 -0.92 2.66 -11.33
CA GLY A 28 -0.02 3.05 -12.41
C GLY A 28 0.55 1.84 -13.15
N MET A 29 1.02 0.83 -12.41
CA MET A 29 1.53 -0.42 -12.97
C MET A 29 0.45 -1.20 -13.72
N ALA A 30 -0.77 -1.28 -13.18
CA ALA A 30 -1.91 -1.92 -13.85
C ALA A 30 -2.24 -1.24 -15.18
N LYS A 31 -2.30 0.10 -15.18
CA LYS A 31 -2.52 0.89 -16.40
C LYS A 31 -1.43 0.65 -17.45
N GLN A 32 -0.16 0.59 -17.03
CA GLN A 32 0.95 0.32 -17.95
C GLN A 32 0.89 -1.12 -18.50
N ALA A 33 0.62 -2.11 -17.64
CA ALA A 33 0.47 -3.50 -18.05
C ALA A 33 -0.67 -3.68 -19.08
N ARG A 34 -1.83 -3.03 -18.87
CA ARG A 34 -2.92 -2.96 -19.86
C ARG A 34 -2.45 -2.38 -21.20
N ALA A 35 -1.70 -1.27 -21.17
CA ALA A 35 -1.21 -0.60 -22.37
C ALA A 35 -0.20 -1.45 -23.16
N GLU A 36 0.55 -2.30 -22.48
CA GLU A 36 1.52 -3.24 -23.08
C GLU A 36 0.89 -4.58 -23.50
N GLY A 37 -0.42 -4.78 -23.26
CA GLY A 37 -1.16 -5.99 -23.64
C GLY A 37 -1.07 -7.14 -22.63
N PHE A 38 -0.62 -6.86 -21.40
CA PHE A 38 -0.52 -7.84 -20.32
C PHE A 38 -1.73 -7.76 -19.37
N ASP A 39 -2.90 -8.17 -19.87
CA ASP A 39 -4.17 -8.04 -19.11
C ASP A 39 -4.17 -8.80 -17.78
N GLU A 40 -3.65 -10.04 -17.74
CA GLU A 40 -3.59 -10.84 -16.50
C GLU A 40 -2.67 -10.20 -15.45
N ILE A 41 -1.56 -9.58 -15.88
CA ILE A 41 -0.63 -8.88 -15.00
C ILE A 41 -1.29 -7.59 -14.47
N ALA A 42 -2.08 -6.89 -15.29
CA ALA A 42 -2.82 -5.73 -14.84
C ALA A 42 -3.85 -6.08 -13.76
N ASP A 43 -4.64 -7.14 -13.98
CA ASP A 43 -5.62 -7.63 -13.01
C ASP A 43 -4.96 -8.08 -11.69
N TRP A 44 -3.74 -8.63 -11.80
CA TRP A 44 -2.91 -8.94 -10.65
C TRP A 44 -2.49 -7.68 -9.87
N PHE A 45 -2.01 -6.63 -10.54
CA PHE A 45 -1.68 -5.36 -9.89
C PHE A 45 -2.90 -4.70 -9.24
N GLU A 46 -4.08 -4.76 -9.86
CA GLU A 46 -5.33 -4.28 -9.24
C GLU A 46 -5.70 -5.09 -7.99
N THR A 47 -5.39 -6.38 -7.97
CA THR A 47 -5.58 -7.24 -6.81
C THR A 47 -4.61 -6.89 -5.68
N LEU A 48 -3.34 -6.61 -6.00
CA LEU A 48 -2.35 -6.13 -5.04
C LEU A 48 -2.75 -4.77 -4.44
N ALA A 49 -3.24 -3.82 -5.25
CA ALA A 49 -3.75 -2.54 -4.74
C ALA A 49 -4.86 -2.74 -3.68
N LYS A 50 -5.75 -3.72 -3.87
CA LYS A 50 -6.79 -4.04 -2.87
C LYS A 50 -6.19 -4.62 -1.58
N ALA A 51 -5.14 -5.43 -1.71
CA ALA A 51 -4.42 -5.99 -0.56
C ALA A 51 -3.73 -4.88 0.25
N GLU A 52 -2.99 -3.98 -0.40
CA GLU A 52 -2.28 -2.89 0.31
C GLU A 52 -3.25 -1.89 0.94
N ARG A 53 -4.43 -1.66 0.34
CA ARG A 53 -5.50 -0.90 1.01
C ARG A 53 -5.93 -1.58 2.32
N SER A 54 -6.00 -2.92 2.34
CA SER A 54 -6.30 -3.68 3.57
C SER A 54 -5.17 -3.55 4.59
N HIS A 55 -3.91 -3.61 4.16
CA HIS A 55 -2.75 -3.41 5.03
C HIS A 55 -2.71 -2.01 5.63
N ALA A 56 -2.83 -0.95 4.82
CA ALA A 56 -2.92 0.43 5.28
C ALA A 56 -4.00 0.62 6.35
N ASN A 57 -5.20 0.08 6.13
CA ASN A 57 -6.30 0.13 7.10
C ASN A 57 -5.97 -0.61 8.40
N ARG A 58 -5.31 -1.76 8.34
CA ARG A 58 -4.92 -2.54 9.54
C ARG A 58 -3.82 -1.83 10.32
N TYR A 59 -2.81 -1.28 9.64
CA TYR A 59 -1.74 -0.53 10.30
C TYR A 59 -2.25 0.78 10.90
N GLN A 60 -3.17 1.47 10.24
CA GLN A 60 -3.79 2.67 10.81
C GLN A 60 -4.54 2.33 12.10
N LYS A 61 -5.37 1.26 12.09
CA LYS A 61 -6.05 0.79 13.31
C LYS A 61 -5.07 0.42 14.43
N ALA A 62 -3.96 -0.24 14.10
CA ALA A 62 -2.94 -0.59 15.06
C ALA A 62 -2.26 0.68 15.65
N LEU A 63 -1.99 1.68 14.81
CA LEU A 63 -1.42 2.96 15.23
C LEU A 63 -2.37 3.74 16.14
N ASP A 64 -3.67 3.74 15.83
CA ASP A 64 -4.70 4.41 16.62
C ASP A 64 -4.88 3.75 18.01
N ALA A 65 -4.73 2.43 18.08
CA ALA A 65 -4.82 1.66 19.31
C ALA A 65 -3.48 1.56 20.09
N LEU A 66 -2.37 2.04 19.52
CA LEU A 66 -1.04 1.89 20.12
C LEU A 66 -0.90 2.78 21.35
N VAL A 67 -0.72 2.13 22.50
CA VAL A 67 -0.26 2.73 23.75
C VAL A 67 1.20 2.33 23.93
N ASP A 68 2.10 3.28 23.72
CA ASP A 68 3.56 3.13 23.83
C ASP A 68 4.19 4.25 24.66
#